data_AF-A0AAV1AAA3-F1
#
_entry.id   AF-A0AAV1AAA3-F1
#
_cell.length_a   1.000
_cell.length_b   1.000
_cell.length_c   1.000
_cell.angle_alpha   90.00
_cell.angle_beta   90.00
_cell.angle_gamma   90.00
#
_symmetry.space_group_name_H-M   'P 1'
#
loop_
_entity.id
_entity.type
_entity.pdbx_description
1 polymer ?
#
loop_
_entity_poly.entity_id
_entity_poly.type
_entity_poly.pdbx_seq_one_letter_code
_entity_poly.pdbx_strand_id
1 'polypeptide(L)'
;MKRNSFIYIFKTMQLTITAIIIMTVFLRTQLDVDLLGSNYLLGSLYYTLVRLMTNGVAELIMTITRLPVVYKQKAFYLYPAWAYCLPVAILKIPFSVLDSLVWTSITYYVIGYSPEITRFLRQFLLLIAMHMSSTSMCRSLAAVFKTDVAATTVGSLVLVLMFLFGGFILPRPSLPKWLR
;
A
#
# COMPACT_ATOMS: atom_id res chain seq x y z
N MET A 1 -6.30 -21.88 -1.85
CA MET A 1 -6.80 -20.58 -2.37
C MET A 1 -8.28 -20.59 -2.75
N LYS A 2 -8.88 -21.70 -3.21
CA LYS A 2 -10.35 -21.78 -3.50
C LYS A 2 -11.27 -21.39 -2.33
N ARG A 3 -10.89 -21.66 -1.07
CA ARG A 3 -11.73 -21.44 0.12
C ARG A 3 -12.03 -19.96 0.42
N ASN A 4 -11.18 -19.03 0.00
CA ASN A 4 -11.32 -17.59 0.29
C ASN A 4 -11.50 -16.74 -0.98
N SER A 5 -11.90 -17.35 -2.10
CA SER A 5 -12.02 -16.66 -3.40
C SER A 5 -12.91 -15.42 -3.33
N PHE A 6 -13.99 -15.49 -2.53
CA PHE A 6 -14.89 -14.36 -2.28
C PHE A 6 -14.17 -13.11 -1.77
N ILE A 7 -13.23 -13.26 -0.84
CA ILE A 7 -12.50 -12.14 -0.25
C ILE A 7 -11.60 -11.48 -1.30
N TYR A 8 -10.98 -12.27 -2.17
CA TYR A 8 -10.13 -11.74 -3.24
C TYR A 8 -10.95 -11.02 -4.30
N ILE A 9 -12.06 -11.61 -4.74
CA ILE A 9 -12.97 -10.98 -5.70
C ILE A 9 -13.50 -9.66 -5.14
N PHE A 10 -13.95 -9.66 -3.89
CA PHE A 10 -14.45 -8.46 -3.22
C PHE A 10 -13.37 -7.37 -3.13
N LYS A 11 -12.14 -7.72 -2.73
CA LYS A 11 -11.02 -6.77 -2.69
C LYS A 11 -10.70 -6.20 -4.08
N THR A 12 -10.71 -7.04 -5.12
CA THR A 12 -10.48 -6.57 -6.50
C THR A 12 -11.62 -5.69 -7.00
N MET A 13 -12.88 -5.95 -6.62
CA MET A 13 -14.01 -5.07 -6.95
C MET A 13 -13.93 -3.74 -6.20
N GLN A 14 -13.59 -3.75 -4.91
CA GLN A 14 -13.36 -2.51 -4.15
C GLN A 14 -12.22 -1.68 -4.76
N LEU A 15 -11.15 -2.34 -5.19
CA LEU A 15 -10.02 -1.74 -5.88
C LEU A 15 -10.44 -1.05 -7.18
N THR A 16 -11.25 -1.70 -8.00
CA THR A 16 -11.70 -1.12 -9.29
C THR A 16 -12.68 0.02 -9.07
N ILE A 17 -13.62 -0.08 -8.13
CA ILE A 17 -14.56 1.00 -7.80
C ILE A 17 -13.79 2.24 -7.32
N THR A 18 -12.84 2.07 -6.39
CA THR A 18 -12.01 3.19 -5.92
C THR A 18 -11.12 3.77 -7.02
N ALA A 19 -10.62 2.94 -7.94
CA ALA A 19 -9.88 3.41 -9.11
C ALA A 19 -10.74 4.28 -10.03
N ILE A 20 -11.98 3.86 -10.29
CA ILE A 20 -12.92 4.62 -11.12
C ILE A 20 -13.28 5.95 -10.47
N ILE A 21 -13.53 5.98 -9.15
CA ILE A 21 -13.83 7.23 -8.44
C ILE A 21 -12.66 8.21 -8.53
N ILE A 22 -11.42 7.73 -8.36
CA ILE A 22 -10.24 8.61 -8.40
C ILE A 22 -9.93 9.05 -9.82
N MET A 23 -10.11 8.15 -10.79
CA MET A 23 -10.05 8.46 -12.20
C MET A 23 -11.01 9.61 -12.57
N THR A 24 -12.24 9.60 -12.07
CA THR A 24 -13.23 10.66 -12.37
C THR A 24 -13.00 11.95 -11.60
N VAL A 25 -12.48 11.88 -10.37
CA VAL A 25 -12.14 13.07 -9.57
C VAL A 25 -10.97 13.86 -10.16
N PHE A 26 -9.94 13.16 -10.66
CA PHE A 26 -8.75 13.77 -11.26
C PHE A 26 -8.79 13.73 -12.80
N LEU A 27 -9.98 13.91 -13.37
CA LEU A 27 -10.17 13.82 -14.81
C LEU A 27 -9.50 15.01 -15.51
N ARG A 28 -8.65 14.70 -16.49
CA ARG A 28 -7.88 15.65 -17.28
C ARG A 28 -8.79 16.62 -18.03
N THR A 29 -9.12 17.75 -17.41
CA THR A 29 -10.08 18.72 -17.95
C THR A 29 -9.46 20.02 -18.46
N GLN A 30 -8.20 20.37 -18.13
CA GLN A 30 -7.57 21.58 -18.67
C GLN A 30 -6.12 21.36 -19.12
N LEU A 31 -5.81 21.82 -20.34
CA LEU A 31 -4.57 21.63 -21.10
C LEU A 31 -3.52 22.73 -20.86
N ASP A 32 -3.82 23.72 -20.01
CA ASP A 32 -2.89 24.80 -19.73
C ASP A 32 -1.93 24.42 -18.60
N VAL A 33 -0.64 24.76 -18.79
CA VAL A 33 0.45 24.51 -17.84
C VAL A 33 0.32 25.51 -16.69
N ASP A 34 -0.65 25.28 -15.82
CA ASP A 34 -0.90 26.11 -14.66
C ASP A 34 -0.42 25.42 -13.37
N LEU A 35 -0.06 26.23 -12.36
CA LEU A 35 0.40 25.76 -11.05
C LEU A 35 -0.67 24.89 -10.38
N LEU A 36 -1.95 25.19 -10.63
CA LEU A 36 -3.11 24.43 -10.18
C LEU A 36 -3.12 23.02 -10.78
N GLY A 37 -2.87 22.87 -12.08
CA GLY A 37 -2.78 21.57 -12.76
C GLY A 37 -1.71 20.65 -12.17
N SER A 38 -0.55 21.22 -11.82
CA SER A 38 0.54 20.49 -11.17
C SER A 38 0.15 19.95 -9.79
N ASN A 39 -0.60 20.73 -9.01
CA ASN A 39 -1.08 20.29 -7.68
C ASN A 39 -2.08 19.13 -7.77
N TYR A 40 -2.95 19.09 -8.79
CA TYR A 40 -3.86 17.96 -9.00
C TYR A 40 -3.11 16.66 -9.34
N LEU A 41 -2.06 16.74 -10.16
CA LEU A 41 -1.20 15.58 -10.47
C LEU A 41 -0.44 15.09 -9.23
N LEU A 42 0.12 16.00 -8.44
CA LEU A 42 0.78 15.63 -7.18
C LEU A 42 -0.21 15.03 -6.17
N GLY A 43 -1.42 15.59 -6.07
CA GLY A 43 -2.48 15.10 -5.20
C GLY A 43 -2.95 13.70 -5.55
N SER A 44 -3.11 13.39 -6.84
CA SER A 44 -3.50 12.04 -7.29
C SER A 44 -2.40 10.99 -7.05
N LEU A 45 -1.13 11.35 -7.22
CA LEU A 45 0.00 10.49 -6.85
C LEU A 45 0.06 10.25 -5.34
N TYR A 46 -0.14 11.30 -4.53
CA TYR A 46 -0.17 11.17 -3.08
C TYR A 46 -1.34 10.29 -2.61
N TYR A 47 -2.53 10.50 -3.16
CA TYR A 47 -3.70 9.65 -2.85
C TYR A 47 -3.42 8.17 -3.16
N THR A 48 -2.78 7.88 -4.29
CA THR A 48 -2.37 6.52 -4.66
C THR A 48 -1.52 5.88 -3.55
N LEU A 49 -0.54 6.62 -3.03
CA LEU A 49 0.32 6.14 -1.94
C LEU A 49 -0.47 5.91 -0.65
N VAL A 50 -1.34 6.84 -0.25
CA VAL A 50 -2.19 6.71 0.94
C VAL A 50 -3.06 5.45 0.86
N ARG A 51 -3.68 5.22 -0.30
CA ARG A 51 -4.54 4.06 -0.56
C ARG A 51 -3.75 2.74 -0.53
N LEU A 52 -2.50 2.72 -0.99
CA LEU A 52 -1.63 1.55 -0.90
C LEU A 52 -1.23 1.26 0.56
N MET A 53 -0.86 2.29 1.32
CA MET A 53 -0.41 2.13 2.71
C MET A 53 -1.55 1.73 3.66
N THR A 54 -2.76 2.22 3.42
CA THR A 54 -3.95 1.83 4.21
C THR A 54 -4.33 0.37 4.02
N ASN A 55 -4.10 -0.23 2.85
CA ASN A 55 -4.29 -1.68 2.63
C ASN A 55 -3.37 -2.52 3.55
N GLY A 56 -2.24 -1.97 4.00
CA GLY A 56 -1.36 -2.59 4.99
C GLY A 56 -2.02 -2.83 6.36
N VAL A 57 -2.98 -1.98 6.77
CA VAL A 57 -3.71 -2.13 8.05
C VAL A 57 -4.50 -3.44 8.08
N ALA A 58 -5.13 -3.81 6.97
CA ALA A 58 -5.84 -5.08 6.87
C ALA A 58 -4.87 -6.27 7.02
N GLU A 59 -3.64 -6.14 6.52
CA GLU A 59 -2.60 -7.17 6.66
C GLU A 59 -2.11 -7.30 8.11
N LEU A 60 -2.05 -6.19 8.86
CA LEU A 60 -1.71 -6.19 10.28
C LEU A 60 -2.64 -7.11 11.09
N ILE A 61 -3.95 -6.89 10.99
CA ILE A 61 -4.99 -7.64 11.72
C ILE A 61 -4.95 -9.13 11.31
N MET A 62 -4.82 -9.41 10.00
CA MET A 62 -4.69 -10.79 9.51
C MET A 62 -3.42 -11.48 10.00
N THR A 63 -2.34 -10.74 10.25
CA THR A 63 -1.09 -11.32 10.77
C THR A 63 -1.25 -11.66 12.25
N ILE A 64 -1.86 -10.77 13.04
CA ILE A 64 -2.09 -10.98 14.48
C ILE A 64 -2.95 -12.21 14.74
N THR A 65 -4.04 -12.36 13.99
CA THR A 65 -4.92 -13.53 14.11
C THR A 65 -4.23 -14.87 13.78
N ARG A 66 -3.15 -14.84 12.98
CA ARG A 66 -2.38 -16.04 12.63
C ARG A 66 -1.24 -16.35 13.62
N LEU A 67 -0.75 -15.36 14.36
CA LEU A 67 0.36 -15.51 15.30
C LEU A 67 0.16 -16.65 16.32
N PRO A 68 -1.01 -16.85 16.95
CA PRO A 68 -1.21 -17.95 17.91
C PRO A 68 -0.94 -19.33 17.31
N VAL A 69 -1.32 -19.52 16.04
CA VAL A 69 -1.08 -20.79 15.32
C VAL A 69 0.41 -21.00 15.10
N VAL A 70 1.15 -19.95 14.73
CA VAL A 70 2.60 -20.00 14.53
C VAL A 70 3.31 -20.34 15.83
N TYR A 71 2.94 -19.70 16.94
CA TYR A 71 3.52 -19.99 18.25
C TYR A 71 3.22 -21.42 18.71
N LYS A 72 2.01 -21.92 18.45
CA LYS A 72 1.65 -23.31 18.74
C LYS A 72 2.49 -24.30 17.92
N GLN A 73 2.66 -24.06 16.62
CA GLN A 73 3.50 -24.91 15.76
C GLN A 73 4.98 -24.88 16.16
N LYS A 74 5.49 -23.71 16.57
CA LYS A 74 6.85 -23.56 17.08
C LYS A 74 7.04 -24.32 18.40
N ALA A 75 6.05 -24.32 19.29
CA ALA A 75 6.12 -25.03 20.57
C ALA A 75 6.22 -26.56 20.38
N PHE A 76 5.65 -27.11 19.31
CA PHE A 76 5.80 -28.52 18.93
C PHE A 76 7.06 -28.81 18.10
N TYR A 77 7.98 -27.85 17.95
CA TYR A 77 9.21 -27.97 17.15
C TYR A 77 8.98 -28.41 15.69
N LEU A 78 7.78 -28.18 15.13
CA LEU A 78 7.42 -28.61 13.78
C LEU A 78 8.15 -27.78 12.71
N TYR A 79 8.13 -26.44 12.87
CA TYR A 79 8.71 -25.52 11.90
C TYR A 79 9.35 -24.31 12.58
N PRO A 80 10.50 -23.83 12.09
CA PRO A 80 11.09 -22.57 12.54
C PRO A 80 10.28 -21.37 12.00
N ALA A 81 10.37 -20.22 12.68
CA ALA A 81 9.58 -19.03 12.34
C ALA A 81 9.81 -18.52 10.90
N TRP A 82 11.04 -18.63 10.38
CA TRP A 82 11.36 -18.20 9.01
C TRP A 82 10.65 -19.03 7.94
N ALA A 83 10.43 -20.33 8.20
CA ALA A 83 9.73 -21.23 7.29
C ALA A 83 8.24 -20.87 7.16
N TYR A 84 7.66 -20.17 8.15
CA TYR A 84 6.31 -19.63 8.06
C TYR A 84 6.27 -18.29 7.31
N CYS A 85 7.28 -17.43 7.52
CA CYS A 85 7.32 -16.10 6.91
C CYS A 85 7.55 -16.15 5.39
N LEU A 86 8.40 -17.06 4.89
CA LEU A 86 8.74 -17.14 3.47
C LEU A 86 7.53 -17.41 2.56
N PRO A 87 6.69 -18.44 2.79
CA PRO A 87 5.52 -18.69 1.95
C PRO A 87 4.53 -17.53 1.96
N VAL A 88 4.33 -16.88 3.11
CA VAL A 88 3.41 -15.74 3.23
C VAL A 88 3.93 -14.53 2.44
N ALA A 89 5.24 -14.29 2.46
CA ALA A 89 5.86 -13.24 1.66
C ALA A 89 5.75 -13.54 0.16
N ILE A 90 6.13 -14.74 -0.26
CA ILE A 90 6.10 -15.17 -1.68
C ILE A 90 4.68 -15.11 -2.24
N LEU A 91 3.69 -15.61 -1.49
CA LEU A 91 2.30 -15.58 -1.93
C LEU A 91 1.77 -14.16 -2.07
N LYS A 92 2.33 -13.16 -1.38
CA LYS A 92 1.88 -11.77 -1.46
C LYS A 92 2.36 -11.06 -2.72
N ILE A 93 3.51 -11.45 -3.27
CA ILE A 93 4.12 -10.84 -4.47
C ILE A 93 3.13 -10.78 -5.65
N PRO A 94 2.51 -11.88 -6.11
CA PRO A 94 1.59 -11.83 -7.24
C PRO A 94 0.35 -10.97 -6.96
N PHE A 95 -0.15 -10.93 -5.73
CA PHE A 95 -1.29 -10.05 -5.38
C PHE A 95 -0.91 -8.56 -5.46
N SER A 96 0.29 -8.20 -5.03
CA SER A 96 0.78 -6.83 -5.11
C SER A 96 1.00 -6.37 -6.55
N VAL A 97 1.51 -7.29 -7.39
CA VAL A 97 1.64 -7.07 -8.83
C VAL A 97 0.27 -6.81 -9.46
N LEU A 98 -0.73 -7.65 -9.17
CA LEU A 98 -2.09 -7.48 -9.68
C LEU A 98 -2.76 -6.18 -9.18
N ASP A 99 -2.62 -5.86 -7.89
CA ASP A 99 -3.16 -4.64 -7.29
C ASP A 99 -2.60 -3.38 -7.97
N SER A 100 -1.27 -3.34 -8.11
CA SER A 100 -0.56 -2.23 -8.77
C SER A 100 -0.88 -2.14 -10.26
N LEU A 101 -1.05 -3.29 -10.94
CA LEU A 101 -1.33 -3.36 -12.37
C LEU A 101 -2.72 -2.80 -12.66
N VAL A 102 -3.74 -3.28 -11.93
CA VAL A 102 -5.13 -2.84 -12.12
C VAL A 102 -5.29 -1.37 -11.77
N TRP A 103 -4.60 -0.88 -10.73
CA TRP A 103 -4.62 0.55 -10.41
C TRP A 103 -4.00 1.38 -11.53
N THR A 104 -2.75 1.10 -11.89
CA THR A 104 -2.02 1.88 -12.89
C THR A 104 -2.68 1.83 -14.26
N SER A 105 -3.21 0.68 -14.69
CA SER A 105 -3.87 0.57 -16.00
C SER A 105 -5.12 1.47 -16.11
N ILE A 106 -5.90 1.59 -15.04
CA ILE A 106 -7.12 2.41 -15.00
C ILE A 106 -6.77 3.89 -14.84
N THR A 107 -5.90 4.22 -13.88
CA THR A 107 -5.70 5.62 -13.50
C THR A 107 -4.69 6.35 -14.38
N TYR A 108 -3.69 5.66 -14.93
CA TYR A 108 -2.51 6.34 -15.48
C TYR A 108 -2.80 7.23 -16.69
N TYR A 109 -3.44 6.63 -17.71
CA TYR A 109 -3.74 7.33 -18.95
C TYR A 109 -4.86 8.35 -18.79
N VAL A 110 -5.80 8.10 -17.87
CA VAL A 110 -6.98 8.96 -17.70
C VAL A 110 -6.68 10.22 -16.91
N ILE A 111 -5.84 10.13 -15.87
CA ILE A 111 -5.35 11.30 -15.13
C ILE A 111 -4.47 12.18 -16.03
N GLY A 112 -3.89 11.59 -17.08
CA GLY A 112 -3.07 12.32 -18.05
C GLY A 112 -1.63 12.47 -17.61
N TYR A 113 -1.05 11.44 -16.97
CA TYR A 113 0.39 11.38 -16.78
C TYR A 113 1.13 11.29 -18.13
N SER A 114 2.46 11.28 -18.11
CA SER A 114 3.27 11.20 -19.32
C SER A 114 2.90 9.98 -20.18
N PRO A 115 2.77 10.10 -21.51
CA PRO A 115 2.39 8.99 -22.38
C PRO A 115 3.51 7.95 -22.58
N GLU A 116 4.72 8.19 -22.06
CA GLU A 116 5.85 7.29 -22.23
C GLU A 116 5.69 5.98 -21.43
N ILE A 117 5.74 4.85 -22.14
CA ILE A 117 5.66 3.50 -21.56
C ILE A 117 6.76 3.26 -20.51
N THR A 118 7.97 3.80 -20.72
CA THR A 118 9.07 3.70 -19.76
C THR A 118 8.71 4.32 -18.40
N ARG A 119 7.97 5.44 -18.40
CA ARG A 119 7.54 6.10 -17.16
C ARG A 119 6.38 5.36 -16.51
N PHE A 120 5.49 4.77 -17.31
CA PHE A 120 4.45 3.86 -16.82
C PHE A 120 5.06 2.69 -16.05
N LEU A 121 6.05 2.00 -16.63
CA LEU A 121 6.72 0.88 -15.97
C LEU A 121 7.44 1.31 -14.69
N ARG A 122 8.08 2.48 -14.67
CA ARG A 122 8.73 3.01 -13.46
C ARG A 122 7.72 3.24 -12.34
N GLN A 123 6.58 3.87 -12.64
CA GLN A 123 5.53 4.07 -11.64
C GLN A 123 4.99 2.74 -11.14
N PHE A 124 4.69 1.81 -12.05
CA PHE A 124 4.22 0.46 -11.70
C PHE A 124 5.19 -0.28 -10.75
N LEU A 125 6.49 -0.29 -11.05
CA LEU A 125 7.50 -0.90 -10.19
C LEU A 125 7.59 -0.23 -8.82
N LEU A 126 7.52 1.11 -8.77
CA LEU A 126 7.51 1.85 -7.52
C LEU A 126 6.29 1.50 -6.66
N LEU A 127 5.10 1.37 -7.26
CA LEU A 127 3.89 0.99 -6.50
C LEU A 127 3.99 -0.43 -5.92
N ILE A 128 4.56 -1.38 -6.68
CA ILE A 128 4.82 -2.74 -6.17
C ILE A 128 5.76 -2.68 -4.96
N ALA A 129 6.89 -1.96 -5.09
CA ALA A 129 7.86 -1.83 -4.01
C ALA A 129 7.25 -1.18 -2.76
N MET A 130 6.45 -0.13 -2.93
CA MET A 130 5.77 0.56 -1.83
C MET A 130 4.72 -0.32 -1.15
N HIS A 131 3.96 -1.11 -1.91
CA HIS A 131 2.99 -2.06 -1.36
C HIS A 131 3.68 -3.18 -0.56
N MET A 132 4.77 -3.73 -1.09
CA MET A 132 5.60 -4.72 -0.39
C MET A 132 6.21 -4.14 0.90
N SER A 133 6.75 -2.92 0.83
CA SER A 133 7.31 -2.23 1.99
C SER A 133 6.25 -2.01 3.08
N SER A 134 5.08 -1.50 2.71
CA SER A 134 3.97 -1.27 3.64
C SER A 134 3.50 -2.58 4.31
N THR A 135 3.31 -3.65 3.53
CA THR A 135 2.90 -4.95 4.09
C THR A 135 3.98 -5.57 4.99
N SER A 136 5.26 -5.40 4.67
CA SER A 136 6.38 -5.83 5.51
C SER A 136 6.41 -5.06 6.84
N MET A 137 6.24 -3.74 6.79
CA MET A 137 6.17 -2.88 7.98
C MET A 137 5.00 -3.27 8.89
N CYS A 138 3.81 -3.53 8.32
CA CYS A 138 2.68 -3.97 9.12
C CYS A 138 2.94 -5.36 9.76
N ARG A 139 3.60 -6.28 9.07
CA ARG A 139 3.96 -7.59 9.65
C ARG A 139 4.99 -7.48 10.78
N SER A 140 5.97 -6.59 10.66
CA SER A 140 6.95 -6.37 11.73
C SER A 140 6.29 -5.79 12.98
N LEU A 141 5.38 -4.83 12.81
CA LEU A 141 4.58 -4.27 13.91
C LEU A 141 3.70 -5.34 14.58
N ALA A 142 3.01 -6.17 13.80
CA ALA A 142 2.22 -7.29 14.33
C ALA A 142 3.08 -8.26 15.17
N ALA A 143 4.30 -8.58 14.70
CA ALA A 143 5.20 -9.49 15.39
C ALA A 143 5.70 -8.94 16.74
N VAL A 144 5.88 -7.61 16.84
CA VAL A 144 6.34 -6.93 18.06
C VAL A 144 5.23 -6.83 19.11
N PHE A 145 4.07 -6.27 18.74
CA PHE A 145 3.04 -5.90 19.71
C PHE A 145 2.12 -7.06 20.13
N LYS A 146 1.99 -8.11 19.29
CA LYS A 146 1.30 -9.41 19.55
C LYS A 146 -0.16 -9.35 20.03
N THR A 147 -0.69 -8.16 20.30
CA THR A 147 -2.05 -7.86 20.74
C THR A 147 -2.70 -6.91 19.74
N ASP A 148 -3.97 -7.14 19.44
CA ASP A 148 -4.68 -6.38 18.40
C ASP A 148 -4.75 -4.88 18.73
N VAL A 149 -5.10 -4.55 19.98
CA VAL A 149 -5.23 -3.16 20.45
C VAL A 149 -3.91 -2.39 20.36
N ALA A 150 -2.81 -2.96 20.87
CA ALA A 150 -1.52 -2.26 20.83
C ALA A 150 -0.97 -2.13 19.41
N ALA A 151 -1.09 -3.19 18.60
CA ALA A 151 -0.59 -3.18 17.23
C ALA A 151 -1.35 -2.21 16.33
N THR A 152 -2.68 -2.14 16.45
CA THR A 152 -3.50 -1.20 15.67
C THR A 152 -3.24 0.25 16.08
N THR A 153 -3.08 0.53 17.38
CA THR A 153 -2.76 1.87 17.89
C THR A 153 -1.39 2.35 17.41
N VAL A 154 -0.36 1.51 17.50
CA VAL A 154 0.98 1.89 17.01
C VAL A 154 1.03 1.89 15.49
N GLY A 155 0.33 0.97 14.82
CA GLY A 155 0.23 0.93 13.37
C GLY A 155 -0.41 2.17 12.77
N SER A 156 -1.49 2.67 13.36
CA SER A 156 -2.13 3.92 12.93
C SER A 156 -1.21 5.13 13.17
N LEU A 157 -0.52 5.19 14.30
CA LEU A 157 0.47 6.24 14.59
C LEU A 157 1.59 6.26 13.55
N VAL A 158 2.18 5.10 13.24
CA VAL A 158 3.25 4.98 12.24
C VAL A 158 2.77 5.41 10.86
N LEU A 159 1.54 5.04 10.47
CA LEU A 159 0.95 5.46 9.19
C LEU A 159 0.76 6.97 9.11
N VAL A 160 0.26 7.61 10.17
CA VAL A 160 0.09 9.07 10.22
C VAL A 160 1.44 9.78 10.09
N LEU A 161 2.49 9.28 10.77
CA LEU A 161 3.83 9.84 10.64
C LEU A 161 4.38 9.70 9.22
N MET A 162 4.15 8.54 8.56
CA MET A 162 4.56 8.34 7.16
C MET A 162 3.83 9.27 6.20
N PHE A 163 2.55 9.56 6.44
CA PHE A 163 1.78 10.53 5.66
C PHE A 163 2.28 11.96 5.84
N LEU A 164 2.60 12.35 7.08
CA LEU A 164 3.10 13.68 7.41
C LEU A 164 4.47 13.93 6.77
N PHE A 165 5.40 12.99 6.92
CA PHE A 165 6.78 13.09 6.41
C PHE A 165 6.94 12.61 4.96
N GLY A 166 5.84 12.27 4.28
CA GLY A 166 5.84 11.85 2.87
C GLY A 166 6.20 12.95 1.88
N GLY A 167 6.36 14.20 2.33
CA GLY A 167 6.79 15.34 1.51
C GLY A 167 5.66 16.10 0.80
N PHE A 168 4.43 15.55 0.80
CA PHE A 168 3.25 16.20 0.21
C PHE A 168 2.54 17.12 1.22
N ILE A 169 2.23 16.62 2.42
CA ILE A 169 1.60 17.43 3.49
C ILE A 169 2.60 18.45 4.02
N LEU A 170 3.82 18.00 4.35
CA LEU A 170 4.89 18.85 4.83
C LEU A 170 6.03 18.85 3.81
N PRO A 171 6.26 19.97 3.09
CA PRO A 171 7.35 20.06 2.13
C PRO A 171 8.70 19.87 2.82
N ARG A 172 9.60 19.07 2.22
CA ARG A 172 10.98 18.90 2.70
C ARG A 172 11.74 20.20 3.02
N PRO A 173 11.62 21.31 2.26
CA PRO A 173 12.32 22.54 2.62
C PRO A 173 11.83 23.14 3.95
N SER A 174 10.60 22.90 4.35
CA SER A 174 10.04 23.38 5.62
C SER A 174 10.47 22.54 6.83
N LEU A 175 11.07 21.36 6.60
CA LEU A 175 11.60 20.53 7.67
C LEU A 175 12.88 21.14 8.26
N PRO A 176 13.05 21.11 9.60
CA PRO A 176 14.29 21.53 10.22
C PRO A 176 15.44 20.62 9.78
N LYS A 177 16.67 21.15 9.71
CA LYS A 177 17.83 20.47 9.11
C LYS A 177 18.13 19.07 9.67
N TRP A 178 17.81 18.83 10.94
CA TRP A 178 18.02 17.54 11.61
C TRP A 178 16.98 16.47 11.24
N LEU A 179 15.88 16.86 10.59
CA LEU A 179 14.79 15.97 10.18
C LEU A 179 14.59 15.91 8.65
N ARG A 180 15.43 16.62 7.89
CA ARG A 180 15.37 16.73 6.44
C ARG A 180 15.99 15.53 5.73
#